data_AF-A0A2H0NJX5-F1
#
_entry.id   AF-A0A2H0NJX5-F1
#
_cell.length_a   1.000
_cell.length_b   1.000
_cell.length_c   1.000
_cell.angle_alpha   90.00
_cell.angle_beta   90.00
_cell.angle_gamma   90.00
#
_symmetry.space_group_name_H-M   'P 1'
#
loop_
_entity.id
_entity.type
_entity.pdbx_description
1 polymer ?
#
loop_
_entity_poly.entity_id
_entity_poly.type
_entity_poly.pdbx_seq_one_letter_code
_entity_poly.pdbx_strand_id
1 'polypeptide(L)'
;EFEDAFWSNPNLVALYQQAASQMRHDQGALEHIFAAGFAEFVKLKKTHGVDSAALMEGTRRAMRARYQREMDHLESHLSFLATVGSVSPYVGLLGTVWGIMNAFRGLSSVGQATLAQVAPGIAEALVATAMGLFAAIPAVVAYNRYVHDVARLSSRFESFIEEFSNVLQRQP
;
A
#
# COMPACT_ATOMS: atom_id res chain seq x y z
N GLU A 1 19.52 4.89 -3.89
CA GLU A 1 20.42 5.59 -2.95
C GLU A 1 20.88 4.69 -1.81
N PHE A 2 20.04 4.30 -0.83
CA PHE A 2 20.50 3.40 0.26
C PHE A 2 21.07 2.07 -0.24
N GLU A 3 20.36 1.41 -1.16
CA GLU A 3 20.81 0.14 -1.74
C GLU A 3 22.15 0.30 -2.47
N ASP A 4 22.31 1.37 -3.24
CA ASP A 4 23.59 1.69 -3.92
C ASP A 4 24.71 1.97 -2.90
N ALA A 5 24.40 2.66 -1.79
CA ALA A 5 25.33 2.91 -0.70
C ALA A 5 25.72 1.63 0.06
N PHE A 6 24.76 0.72 0.24
CA PHE A 6 24.98 -0.59 0.85
C PHE A 6 25.91 -1.45 0.00
N TRP A 7 25.69 -1.49 -1.32
CA TRP A 7 26.53 -2.29 -2.23
C TRP A 7 27.91 -1.67 -2.49
N SER A 8 28.04 -0.35 -2.39
CA SER A 8 29.30 0.35 -2.61
C SER A 8 30.21 0.43 -1.38
N ASN A 9 29.69 0.25 -0.17
CA ASN A 9 30.43 0.47 1.07
C ASN A 9 30.55 -0.79 1.95
N PRO A 10 31.77 -1.30 2.21
CA PRO A 10 31.97 -2.50 3.01
C PRO A 10 31.72 -2.31 4.53
N ASN A 11 31.51 -1.09 5.03
CA ASN A 11 31.36 -0.84 6.47
C ASN A 11 29.89 -0.83 6.93
N LEU A 12 29.37 -2.01 7.26
CA LEU A 12 28.01 -2.21 7.79
C LEU A 12 27.73 -1.44 9.09
N VAL A 13 28.74 -1.23 9.94
CA VAL A 13 28.58 -0.52 11.22
C VAL A 13 28.32 0.96 10.98
N ALA A 14 29.03 1.57 10.03
CA ALA A 14 28.82 2.97 9.66
C ALA A 14 27.43 3.18 9.04
N LEU A 15 27.00 2.28 8.15
CA LEU A 15 25.65 2.30 7.57
C LEU A 15 24.57 2.16 8.64
N TYR A 16 24.77 1.28 9.63
CA TYR A 16 23.84 1.15 10.75
C TYR A 16 23.77 2.41 11.61
N GLN A 17 24.90 3.06 11.90
CA GLN A 17 24.90 4.32 12.66
C GLN A 17 24.18 5.44 11.90
N GLN A 18 24.35 5.50 10.58
CA GLN A 18 23.61 6.42 9.72
C GLN A 18 22.10 6.12 9.76
N ALA A 19 21.71 4.86 9.56
CA ALA A 19 20.33 4.39 9.67
C ALA A 19 19.75 4.52 11.10
N ALA A 20 20.55 4.53 12.15
CA ALA A 20 20.07 4.77 13.52
C ALA A 20 19.93 6.26 13.82
N SER A 21 20.81 7.11 13.28
CA SER A 21 20.81 8.56 13.52
C SER A 21 19.73 9.31 12.72
N GLN A 22 19.38 8.81 11.54
CA GLN A 22 18.38 9.41 10.66
C GLN A 22 16.93 8.95 10.94
N MET A 23 16.71 8.20 12.02
CA MET A 23 15.39 7.69 12.47
C MET A 23 14.28 8.74 12.63
N ARG A 24 14.57 10.03 12.44
CA ARG A 24 13.60 11.07 12.71
C ARG A 24 12.60 11.28 11.57
N HIS A 25 12.90 11.43 10.28
CA HIS A 25 11.85 11.93 9.35
C HIS A 25 11.80 11.42 7.89
N ASP A 26 12.68 10.55 7.37
CA ASP A 26 12.62 10.19 5.93
C ASP A 26 13.29 8.86 5.53
N GLN A 27 13.22 7.83 6.37
CA GLN A 27 13.88 6.55 6.08
C GLN A 27 13.06 5.67 5.14
N GLY A 28 13.75 5.11 4.15
CA GLY A 28 13.15 4.13 3.25
C GLY A 28 12.94 2.78 3.95
N ALA A 29 11.88 2.08 3.58
CA ALA A 29 11.58 0.69 3.96
C ALA A 29 12.79 -0.26 4.07
N LEU A 30 13.70 -0.22 3.09
CA LEU A 30 14.92 -1.06 3.08
C LEU A 30 15.84 -0.77 4.26
N GLU A 31 15.96 0.50 4.67
CA GLU A 31 16.78 0.91 5.80
C GLU A 31 16.22 0.36 7.12
N HIS A 32 14.90 0.36 7.25
CA HIS A 32 14.23 -0.24 8.40
C HIS A 32 14.42 -1.76 8.49
N ILE A 33 14.40 -2.45 7.35
CA ILE A 33 14.68 -3.89 7.27
C ILE A 33 16.15 -4.16 7.64
N PHE A 34 17.08 -3.42 7.03
CA PHE A 34 18.51 -3.51 7.32
C PHE A 34 18.81 -3.26 8.80
N ALA A 35 18.30 -2.16 9.37
CA ALA A 35 18.56 -1.79 10.75
C ALA A 35 18.06 -2.86 11.73
N ALA A 36 16.90 -3.47 11.48
CA ALA A 36 16.39 -4.55 12.32
C ALA A 36 17.21 -5.84 12.21
N GLY A 37 17.62 -6.22 10.99
CA GLY A 37 18.50 -7.37 10.79
C GLY A 37 19.85 -7.19 11.47
N PHE A 38 20.51 -6.06 11.22
CA PHE A 38 21.83 -5.78 11.77
C PHE A 38 21.81 -5.62 13.31
N ALA A 39 20.78 -4.98 13.86
CA ALA A 39 20.64 -4.87 15.31
C ALA A 39 20.50 -6.24 15.99
N GLU A 40 19.68 -7.14 15.43
CA GLU A 40 19.51 -8.49 15.99
C GLU A 40 20.78 -9.33 15.80
N PHE A 41 21.47 -9.20 14.65
CA PHE A 41 22.77 -9.86 14.41
C PHE A 41 23.81 -9.46 15.46
N VAL A 42 24.00 -8.16 15.70
CA VAL A 42 24.97 -7.66 16.69
C VAL A 42 24.61 -8.12 18.11
N LYS A 43 23.32 -8.15 18.44
CA LYS A 43 22.82 -8.61 19.74
C LYS A 43 23.08 -10.11 19.95
N LEU A 44 22.77 -10.94 18.96
CA LEU A 44 22.98 -12.39 19.04
C LEU A 44 24.47 -12.77 19.00
N LYS A 45 25.29 -12.07 18.22
CA LYS A 45 26.75 -12.29 18.18
C LYS A 45 27.44 -12.03 19.52
N LYS A 46 26.89 -11.12 20.35
CA LYS A 46 27.37 -10.87 21.72
C LYS A 46 26.90 -11.94 22.73
N THR A 47 25.86 -12.70 22.39
CA THR A 47 25.28 -13.71 23.27
C THR A 47 26.12 -14.98 23.19
N HIS A 48 26.71 -15.40 24.31
CA HIS A 48 27.58 -16.58 24.36
C HIS A 48 26.77 -17.86 24.16
N GLY A 49 27.29 -18.81 23.37
CA GLY A 49 26.66 -20.11 23.14
C GLY A 49 25.61 -20.16 22.02
N VAL A 50 25.38 -19.06 21.30
CA VAL A 50 24.56 -19.06 20.08
C VAL A 50 25.41 -19.59 18.93
N ASP A 51 24.95 -20.64 18.27
CA ASP A 51 25.61 -21.16 17.07
C ASP A 51 25.34 -20.26 15.84
N SER A 52 26.14 -20.44 14.78
CA SER A 52 26.00 -19.63 13.56
C SER A 52 24.63 -19.80 12.90
N ALA A 53 24.03 -20.98 12.99
CA ALA A 53 22.70 -21.26 12.43
C ALA A 53 21.60 -20.47 13.14
N ALA A 54 21.58 -20.47 14.48
CA ALA A 54 20.62 -19.73 15.30
C ALA A 54 20.83 -18.21 15.20
N LEU A 55 22.08 -17.76 15.07
CA LEU A 55 22.42 -16.35 14.79
C LEU A 55 21.79 -15.88 13.48
N MET A 56 22.00 -16.63 12.40
CA MET A 56 21.47 -16.29 11.08
C MET A 56 19.94 -16.38 11.05
N GLU A 57 19.36 -17.40 11.68
CA GLU A 57 17.90 -17.55 11.73
C GLU A 57 17.24 -16.41 12.52
N GLY A 58 17.81 -16.03 13.66
CA GLY A 58 17.32 -14.90 14.46
C GLY A 58 17.37 -13.58 13.69
N THR A 59 18.46 -13.35 12.96
CA THR A 59 18.66 -12.17 12.11
C THR A 59 17.64 -12.12 10.97
N ARG A 60 17.48 -13.23 10.22
CA ARG A 60 16.51 -13.36 9.13
C ARG A 60 15.09 -13.16 9.63
N ARG A 61 14.76 -13.69 10.80
CA ARG A 61 13.46 -13.49 11.44
C ARG A 61 13.19 -12.02 11.78
N ALA A 62 14.19 -11.29 12.29
CA ALA A 62 14.04 -9.86 12.58
C ALA A 62 13.80 -9.03 11.30
N MET A 63 14.53 -9.34 10.22
CA MET A 63 14.31 -8.70 8.91
C MET A 63 12.92 -8.99 8.35
N ARG A 64 12.50 -10.26 8.36
CA ARG A 64 11.16 -10.67 7.90
C ARG A 64 10.05 -10.00 8.71
N ALA A 65 10.21 -9.89 10.03
CA ALA A 65 9.23 -9.20 10.87
C ALA A 65 9.10 -7.71 10.53
N ARG A 66 10.19 -7.04 10.13
CA ARG A 66 10.12 -5.66 9.63
C ARG A 66 9.53 -5.55 8.25
N TYR A 67 9.93 -6.43 7.33
CA TYR A 67 9.37 -6.53 6.00
C TYR A 67 7.84 -6.61 6.02
N GLN A 68 7.28 -7.49 6.85
CA GLN A 68 5.82 -7.65 6.97
C GLN A 68 5.14 -6.35 7.42
N ARG A 69 5.66 -5.67 8.45
CA ARG A 69 5.11 -4.39 8.91
C ARG A 69 5.12 -3.31 7.83
N GLU A 70 6.15 -3.32 7.00
CA GLU A 70 6.27 -2.36 5.91
C GLU A 70 5.30 -2.68 4.77
N MET A 71 5.13 -3.95 4.42
CA MET A 71 4.10 -4.40 3.46
C MET A 71 2.70 -4.03 3.94
N ASP A 72 2.37 -4.31 5.21
CA ASP A 72 1.08 -3.92 5.80
C ASP A 72 0.81 -2.42 5.66
N HIS A 73 1.83 -1.59 5.88
CA HIS A 73 1.72 -0.14 5.74
C HIS A 73 1.48 0.28 4.29
N LEU A 74 2.20 -0.29 3.32
CA LEU A 74 2.02 0.02 1.90
C LEU A 74 0.67 -0.45 1.36
N GLU A 75 0.16 -1.58 1.86
CA GLU A 75 -1.11 -2.17 1.41
C GLU A 75 -2.33 -1.52 2.06
N SER A 76 -2.15 -0.82 3.19
CA SER A 76 -3.23 -0.28 4.03
C SER A 76 -4.32 0.49 3.26
N HIS A 77 -3.95 1.25 2.23
CA HIS A 77 -4.88 2.08 1.45
C HIS A 77 -5.37 1.42 0.15
N LEU A 78 -4.81 0.29 -0.26
CA LEU A 78 -5.22 -0.41 -1.48
C LEU A 78 -6.65 -0.94 -1.37
N SER A 79 -7.02 -1.44 -0.18
CA SER A 79 -8.37 -1.92 0.11
C SER A 79 -9.45 -0.84 -0.09
N PHE A 80 -9.14 0.41 0.29
CA PHE A 80 -10.01 1.55 0.08
C PHE A 80 -10.18 1.85 -1.41
N LEU A 81 -9.09 1.91 -2.18
CA LEU A 81 -9.16 2.15 -3.63
C LEU A 81 -9.97 1.05 -4.35
N ALA A 82 -9.77 -0.22 -3.98
CA ALA A 82 -10.55 -1.34 -4.52
C ALA A 82 -12.05 -1.21 -4.18
N THR A 83 -12.37 -0.79 -2.95
CA THR A 83 -13.75 -0.58 -2.50
C THR A 83 -14.40 0.59 -3.24
N VAL A 84 -13.73 1.73 -3.35
CA VAL A 84 -14.22 2.88 -4.10
C VAL A 84 -14.42 2.52 -5.57
N GLY A 85 -13.45 1.84 -6.19
CA GLY A 85 -13.54 1.41 -7.58
C GLY A 85 -14.73 0.48 -7.86
N SER A 86 -15.02 -0.45 -6.95
CA SER A 86 -16.11 -1.43 -7.11
C SER A 86 -17.48 -0.91 -6.71
N VAL A 87 -17.58 -0.06 -5.68
CA VAL A 87 -18.87 0.38 -5.11
C VAL A 87 -19.40 1.66 -5.76
N SER A 88 -18.52 2.58 -6.19
CA SER A 88 -18.93 3.88 -6.72
C SER A 88 -19.92 3.82 -7.90
N PRO A 89 -19.81 2.87 -8.87
CA PRO A 89 -20.80 2.75 -9.95
C PRO A 89 -22.19 2.42 -9.43
N TYR A 90 -22.30 1.58 -8.39
CA TYR A 90 -23.58 1.21 -7.79
C TYR A 90 -24.20 2.37 -7.01
N VAL A 91 -23.38 3.20 -6.37
CA VAL A 91 -23.84 4.45 -5.72
C VAL A 91 -24.42 5.40 -6.77
N GLY A 92 -23.76 5.56 -7.92
CA GLY A 92 -24.27 6.34 -9.04
C GLY A 92 -25.60 5.81 -9.59
N LEU A 93 -25.66 4.49 -9.84
CA LEU A 93 -26.88 3.81 -10.27
C LEU A 93 -28.03 4.04 -9.28
N LEU A 94 -27.78 3.88 -7.98
CA LEU A 94 -28.77 4.13 -6.93
C LEU A 94 -29.31 5.56 -6.99
N GLY A 95 -28.43 6.55 -7.18
CA GLY A 95 -28.81 7.95 -7.36
C GLY A 95 -29.76 8.14 -8.55
N THR A 96 -29.52 7.42 -9.65
CA THR A 96 -30.40 7.52 -10.83
C THR A 96 -31.79 6.93 -10.57
N VAL A 97 -31.85 5.78 -9.93
CA VAL A 97 -33.11 5.11 -9.55
C VAL A 97 -33.92 6.03 -8.63
N TRP A 98 -33.26 6.64 -7.66
CA TRP A 98 -33.88 7.58 -6.74
C TRP A 98 -34.39 8.85 -7.42
N GLY A 99 -33.57 9.46 -8.29
CA GLY A 99 -33.93 10.66 -9.04
C GLY A 99 -35.11 10.43 -9.98
N ILE A 100 -35.09 9.32 -10.73
CA ILE A 100 -36.19 8.92 -11.61
C ILE A 100 -37.46 8.69 -10.80
N MET A 101 -37.38 7.96 -9.67
CA MET A 101 -38.52 7.72 -8.79
C MET A 101 -39.16 9.04 -8.30
N ASN A 102 -38.34 10.02 -7.92
CA ASN A 102 -38.84 11.31 -7.45
C ASN A 102 -39.46 12.14 -8.59
N ALA A 103 -38.87 12.12 -9.78
CA ALA A 103 -39.45 12.76 -10.96
C ALA A 103 -40.86 12.22 -11.27
N PHE A 104 -41.04 10.90 -11.20
CA PHE A 104 -42.36 10.27 -11.40
C PHE A 104 -43.33 10.53 -10.25
N ARG A 105 -42.86 10.58 -8.99
CA ARG A 105 -43.72 10.96 -7.85
C ARG A 105 -44.26 12.38 -7.98
N GLY A 106 -43.46 13.33 -8.46
CA GLY A 106 -43.91 14.71 -8.71
C GLY A 106 -45.08 14.79 -9.70
N LEU A 107 -45.13 13.87 -10.66
CA LEU A 107 -46.23 13.77 -11.62
C LEU A 107 -47.53 13.17 -11.05
N SER A 108 -47.48 12.47 -9.91
CA SER A 108 -48.67 11.80 -9.35
C SER A 108 -49.80 12.74 -8.95
N SER A 109 -49.50 14.04 -8.81
CA SER A 109 -50.45 15.09 -8.41
C SER A 109 -50.98 15.95 -9.56
N VAL A 110 -50.49 15.76 -10.79
CA VAL A 110 -50.89 16.56 -11.97
C VAL A 110 -51.81 15.77 -12.89
N GLY A 111 -52.91 16.39 -13.34
CA GLY A 111 -53.94 15.74 -14.15
C GLY A 111 -53.51 15.38 -15.59
N GLN A 112 -52.50 16.06 -16.13
CA GLN A 112 -51.84 15.69 -17.38
C GLN A 112 -50.32 15.79 -17.21
N ALA A 113 -49.65 14.64 -17.30
CA ALA A 113 -48.20 14.54 -17.29
C ALA A 113 -47.63 14.81 -18.68
N THR A 114 -46.60 15.65 -18.77
CA THR A 114 -45.84 15.89 -20.01
C THR A 114 -44.37 15.50 -19.84
N LEU A 115 -43.71 15.08 -20.92
CA LEU A 115 -42.27 14.76 -20.90
C LEU A 115 -41.42 15.95 -20.45
N ALA A 116 -41.83 17.17 -20.80
CA ALA A 116 -41.14 18.39 -20.40
C ALA A 116 -41.09 18.57 -18.86
N GLN A 117 -42.08 18.06 -18.12
CA GLN A 117 -42.14 18.17 -16.66
C GLN A 117 -41.17 17.21 -15.95
N VAL A 118 -40.83 16.06 -16.54
CA VAL A 118 -39.90 15.08 -15.93
C VAL A 118 -38.47 15.18 -16.46
N ALA A 119 -38.27 15.79 -17.63
CA ALA A 119 -36.96 15.89 -18.26
C ALA A 119 -35.87 16.47 -17.34
N PRO A 120 -36.11 17.52 -16.53
CA PRO A 120 -35.09 18.02 -15.61
C PRO A 120 -34.67 17.00 -14.54
N GLY A 121 -35.63 16.32 -13.91
CA GLY A 121 -35.35 15.34 -12.87
C GLY A 121 -34.63 14.09 -13.39
N ILE A 122 -34.91 13.68 -14.63
CA ILE A 122 -34.18 12.59 -15.30
C ILE A 122 -32.76 13.04 -15.67
N ALA A 123 -32.57 14.28 -16.14
CA ALA A 123 -31.25 14.81 -16.44
C ALA A 123 -30.36 14.87 -15.19
N GLU A 124 -30.88 15.36 -14.07
CA GLU A 124 -30.18 15.35 -12.77
C GLU A 124 -29.86 13.92 -12.30
N ALA A 125 -30.80 12.99 -12.47
CA ALA A 125 -30.57 11.58 -12.18
C ALA A 125 -29.37 11.03 -12.97
N LEU A 126 -29.25 11.33 -14.27
CA LEU A 126 -28.13 10.85 -15.10
C LEU A 126 -26.77 11.39 -14.65
N VAL A 127 -26.72 12.59 -14.05
CA VAL A 127 -25.48 13.14 -13.48
C VAL A 127 -24.98 12.26 -12.32
N ALA A 128 -25.86 11.63 -11.54
CA ALA A 128 -25.44 10.76 -10.45
C ALA A 128 -24.65 9.53 -10.94
N THR A 129 -25.05 8.89 -12.05
CA THR A 129 -24.24 7.81 -12.68
C THR A 129 -22.91 8.34 -13.17
N ALA A 130 -22.90 9.51 -13.84
CA ALA A 130 -21.67 10.10 -14.35
C ALA A 130 -20.67 10.35 -13.20
N MET A 131 -21.14 10.86 -12.07
CA MET A 131 -20.32 11.06 -10.87
C MET A 131 -19.82 9.74 -10.26
N GLY A 132 -20.66 8.70 -10.22
CA GLY A 132 -20.26 7.38 -9.74
C GLY A 132 -19.13 6.77 -10.60
N LEU A 133 -19.22 6.90 -11.92
CA LEU A 133 -18.17 6.47 -12.85
C LEU A 133 -16.91 7.35 -12.73
N PHE A 134 -17.08 8.66 -12.57
CA PHE A 134 -15.98 9.60 -12.37
C PHE A 134 -15.16 9.28 -11.11
N ALA A 135 -15.80 8.81 -10.04
CA ALA A 135 -15.09 8.33 -8.85
C ALA A 135 -14.46 6.94 -9.05
N ALA A 136 -15.15 6.03 -9.74
CA ALA A 136 -14.70 4.65 -9.94
C ALA A 136 -13.44 4.53 -10.80
N ILE A 137 -13.40 5.24 -11.93
CA ILE A 137 -12.35 5.06 -12.95
C ILE A 137 -10.96 5.42 -12.39
N PRO A 138 -10.73 6.60 -11.77
CA PRO A 138 -9.44 6.93 -11.19
C PRO A 138 -9.05 5.99 -10.04
N ALA A 139 -10.02 5.55 -9.23
CA ALA A 139 -9.77 4.65 -8.12
C ALA A 139 -9.24 3.28 -8.60
N VAL A 140 -9.83 2.71 -9.66
CA VAL A 140 -9.37 1.44 -10.25
C VAL A 140 -7.99 1.60 -10.91
N VAL A 141 -7.75 2.72 -11.61
CA VAL A 141 -6.42 3.00 -12.21
C VAL A 141 -5.34 3.11 -11.13
N ALA A 142 -5.61 3.86 -10.06
CA ALA A 142 -4.71 4.02 -8.94
C ALA A 142 -4.46 2.67 -8.23
N TYR A 143 -5.51 1.89 -7.97
CA TYR A 143 -5.40 0.56 -7.36
C TYR A 143 -4.47 -0.36 -8.18
N ASN A 144 -4.70 -0.47 -9.50
CA ASN A 144 -3.89 -1.32 -10.37
C ASN A 144 -2.42 -0.88 -10.42
N ARG A 145 -2.17 0.43 -10.42
CA ARG A 145 -0.80 0.96 -10.38
C ARG A 145 -0.12 0.60 -9.06
N TYR A 146 -0.74 0.92 -7.94
CA TYR A 146 -0.11 0.73 -6.64
C TYR A 146 0.03 -0.75 -6.25
N VAL A 147 -0.91 -1.62 -6.62
CA VAL A 147 -0.75 -3.07 -6.35
C VAL A 147 0.46 -3.64 -7.10
N HIS A 148 0.70 -3.19 -8.33
CA HIS A 148 1.88 -3.58 -9.11
C HIS A 148 3.17 -3.03 -8.49
N ASP A 149 3.16 -1.76 -8.08
CA ASP A 149 4.33 -1.14 -7.44
C ASP A 149 4.68 -1.79 -6.10
N VAL A 150 3.67 -2.14 -5.28
CA VAL A 150 3.86 -2.88 -4.02
C VAL A 150 4.44 -4.28 -4.28
N ALA A 151 3.91 -5.02 -5.27
CA ALA A 151 4.45 -6.34 -5.62
C ALA A 151 5.93 -6.26 -6.06
N ARG A 152 6.29 -5.25 -6.86
CA ARG A 152 7.68 -5.01 -7.25
C ARG A 152 8.57 -4.70 -6.05
N LEU A 153 8.06 -3.91 -5.11
CA LEU A 153 8.79 -3.54 -3.90
C LEU A 153 8.96 -4.73 -2.94
N SER A 154 7.93 -5.56 -2.80
CA SER A 154 7.96 -6.83 -2.08
C SER A 154 9.09 -7.74 -2.59
N SER A 155 9.14 -7.97 -3.90
CA SER A 155 10.20 -8.77 -4.53
C SER A 155 11.59 -8.19 -4.27
N ARG A 156 11.75 -6.86 -4.36
CA ARG A 156 13.02 -6.18 -4.07
C ARG A 156 13.46 -6.36 -2.61
N PHE A 157 12.53 -6.29 -1.66
CA PHE A 157 12.84 -6.49 -0.24
C PHE A 157 13.24 -7.92 0.07
N GLU A 158 12.58 -8.90 -0.54
CA GLU A 158 12.94 -10.30 -0.40
C GLU A 158 14.34 -10.58 -0.95
N SER A 159 14.65 -10.08 -2.15
CA SER A 159 16.01 -10.16 -2.71
C SER A 159 17.05 -9.55 -1.76
N PHE A 160 16.79 -8.34 -1.24
CA PHE A 160 17.69 -7.70 -0.29
C PHE A 160 17.90 -8.53 0.99
N ILE A 161 16.85 -9.13 1.55
CA ILE A 161 16.96 -9.98 2.75
C ILE A 161 17.87 -11.18 2.50
N GLU A 162 17.72 -11.85 1.35
CA GLU A 162 18.55 -13.00 1.00
C GLU A 162 20.01 -12.60 0.76
N GLU A 163 20.24 -11.52 0.01
CA GLU A 163 21.59 -11.04 -0.29
C GLU A 163 22.30 -10.52 0.98
N PHE A 164 21.60 -9.78 1.84
CA PHE A 164 22.16 -9.32 3.11
C PHE A 164 22.44 -10.49 4.06
N SER A 165 21.58 -11.52 4.08
CA SER A 165 21.84 -12.74 4.85
C SER A 165 23.13 -13.43 4.38
N ASN A 166 23.37 -13.50 3.06
CA ASN A 166 24.62 -14.03 2.51
C ASN A 166 25.84 -13.20 2.91
N VAL A 167 25.72 -11.87 2.96
CA VAL A 167 26.80 -10.98 3.43
C VAL A 167 27.14 -11.25 4.89
N LEU A 168 26.13 -11.36 5.76
CA LEU A 168 26.33 -11.63 7.18
C LEU A 168 26.93 -13.01 7.45
N GLN A 169 26.55 -14.02 6.68
CA GLN A 169 27.10 -15.38 6.82
C GLN A 169 28.60 -15.44 6.43
N ARG A 170 29.05 -14.55 5.54
CA ARG A 170 30.46 -14.43 5.15
C ARG A 170 31.29 -13.59 6.11
N GLN A 171 30.66 -12.88 7.07
CA GLN A 171 31.40 -12.13 8.08
C GLN A 171 31.87 -13.06 9.21
N PRO A 172 33.18 -13.17 9.45
CA PRO A 172 33.73 -13.96 10.55
C PRO A 172 33.35 -13.38 11.93
#